data_AF-E9EIJ9-F1
#
_entry.id   AF-E9EIJ9-F1
#
_cell.length_a   1.000
_cell.length_b   1.000
_cell.length_c   1.000
_cell.angle_alpha   90.00
_cell.angle_beta   90.00
_cell.angle_gamma   90.00
#
_symmetry.space_group_name_H-M   'P 1'
#
loop_
_entity.id
_entity.type
_entity.pdbx_description
1 polymer ?
#
loop_
_entity_poly.entity_id
_entity_poly.type
_entity_poly.pdbx_seq_one_letter_code
_entity_poly.pdbx_strand_id
1 'polypeptide(L)'
;MPSSENGAAFQAKSTADLALHGFKEEKVVFDARVNAVLRPELADHLRLELRTRETFVEATLDAKAIAEAVWHKAQKLTPESIVRVSGHVQLVHGNSETGGNKAYTTTVHVTNLDVIALASPDLPTVRGKELPGVGLEDRLDHRILDVRRSASGAIFKLHSSMCQLIVEFLCSNGFHWIHTPRIITATIPGDNEYFHLPYFGKDAWLAQSSQHHKQMALSMDMQRVFEIGPVFRAEVKSTKSTRHMTEFTVLDIAMAFQDDYHEVVELIESMLVFVFRGLQEREQYKQLVEAVQKLYPCARPFRIGLDEHGKVPRITFLEAKRILREELGLESDDGKNFTDQEEAALGRYFRESPHLGSTDVFTIDQYPASMRQFNSQANPDAPGLSNTWDTIVGGREICSGSQRINSYDELCEAMRAGVCGPPLDPEAEKWQPYLAAFKSGMPRHGGCGLGVNRLLQGFLGLDDVREVTLFPRDVNRLKP
;
A
#
# COMPACT_ATOMS: atom_id res chain seq x y z
N MET A 1 -27.31 57.15 -2.79
CA MET A 1 -26.32 57.03 -1.70
C MET A 1 -26.83 56.03 -0.68
N PRO A 2 -26.09 54.95 -0.36
CA PRO A 2 -25.41 53.98 -1.24
C PRO A 2 -26.16 52.61 -1.19
N SER A 3 -26.44 51.90 -2.29
CA SER A 3 -25.59 50.90 -2.99
C SER A 3 -24.82 49.94 -2.08
N SER A 4 -25.36 48.73 -1.86
CA SER A 4 -24.64 47.60 -1.27
C SER A 4 -24.52 46.46 -2.29
N GLU A 5 -23.67 46.66 -3.30
CA GLU A 5 -23.03 45.54 -4.00
C GLU A 5 -21.94 44.99 -3.09
N ASN A 6 -22.29 44.03 -2.24
CA ASN A 6 -21.31 43.12 -1.66
C ASN A 6 -21.25 41.88 -2.55
N GLY A 7 -20.49 41.98 -3.64
CA GLY A 7 -20.03 40.82 -4.38
C GLY A 7 -19.08 40.01 -3.50
N ALA A 8 -19.63 39.05 -2.74
CA ALA A 8 -18.83 38.12 -1.97
C ALA A 8 -17.97 37.29 -2.93
N ALA A 9 -16.64 37.39 -2.82
CA ALA A 9 -15.73 36.57 -3.60
C ALA A 9 -15.95 35.09 -3.25
N PHE A 10 -16.16 34.25 -4.26
CA PHE A 10 -16.30 32.81 -4.05
C PHE A 10 -14.93 32.22 -3.70
N GLN A 11 -14.83 31.60 -2.53
CA GLN A 11 -13.64 30.86 -2.13
C GLN A 11 -13.75 29.44 -2.69
N ALA A 12 -13.25 29.24 -3.91
CA ALA A 12 -13.19 27.92 -4.52
C ALA A 12 -12.36 26.98 -3.63
N LYS A 13 -13.00 25.92 -3.11
CA LYS A 13 -12.33 24.91 -2.27
C LYS A 13 -11.49 23.95 -3.12
N SER A 14 -11.77 23.87 -4.42
CA SER A 14 -10.97 23.15 -5.41
C SER A 14 -11.11 23.76 -6.81
N THR A 15 -10.20 23.40 -7.69
CA THR A 15 -10.23 23.73 -9.12
C THR A 15 -11.12 22.79 -9.93
N ALA A 16 -11.51 21.63 -9.38
CA ALA A 16 -12.59 20.83 -9.96
C ALA A 16 -13.91 21.64 -9.94
N ASP A 17 -14.12 22.45 -8.90
CA ASP A 17 -15.23 23.40 -8.86
C ASP A 17 -15.14 24.41 -10.02
N LEU A 18 -13.93 24.85 -10.40
CA LEU A 18 -13.72 25.79 -11.52
C LEU A 18 -14.02 25.18 -12.90
N ALA A 19 -13.88 23.86 -13.06
CA ALA A 19 -14.12 23.16 -14.33
C ALA A 19 -15.56 22.63 -14.47
N LEU A 20 -16.21 22.27 -13.36
CA LEU A 20 -17.54 21.64 -13.35
C LEU A 20 -18.71 22.63 -13.48
N HIS A 21 -18.50 23.92 -13.20
CA HIS A 21 -19.59 24.86 -12.99
C HIS A 21 -19.66 26.01 -14.00
N GLY A 22 -19.17 25.87 -15.23
CA GLY A 22 -19.48 26.82 -16.31
C GLY A 22 -19.29 28.30 -15.95
N PHE A 23 -18.37 28.61 -15.02
CA PHE A 23 -18.24 29.90 -14.37
C PHE A 23 -17.69 30.92 -15.37
N LYS A 24 -18.59 31.72 -15.94
CA LYS A 24 -18.22 32.88 -16.74
C LYS A 24 -18.07 34.08 -15.80
N GLU A 25 -16.88 34.66 -15.74
CA GLU A 25 -16.56 35.96 -15.11
C GLU A 25 -16.55 36.03 -13.56
N GLU A 26 -16.74 34.93 -12.84
CA GLU A 26 -16.66 34.95 -11.38
C GLU A 26 -15.25 35.24 -10.86
N LYS A 27 -15.20 36.05 -9.79
CA LYS A 27 -13.97 36.34 -9.04
C LYS A 27 -13.63 35.16 -8.14
N VAL A 28 -12.44 34.62 -8.31
CA VAL A 28 -11.94 33.44 -7.59
C VAL A 28 -10.69 33.78 -6.80
N VAL A 29 -10.54 33.14 -5.63
CA VAL A 29 -9.33 33.18 -4.81
C VAL A 29 -8.95 31.76 -4.39
N PHE A 30 -7.73 31.32 -4.73
CA PHE A 30 -7.26 29.97 -4.41
C PHE A 30 -5.74 29.90 -4.25
N ASP A 31 -5.27 28.90 -3.50
CA ASP A 31 -3.86 28.56 -3.37
C ASP A 31 -3.50 27.49 -4.39
N ALA A 32 -2.37 27.68 -5.07
CA ALA A 32 -1.86 26.75 -6.05
C ALA A 32 -0.35 26.65 -6.01
N ARG A 33 0.16 25.56 -6.58
CA ARG A 33 1.59 25.42 -6.85
C ARG A 33 1.86 25.78 -8.30
N VAL A 34 2.91 26.53 -8.58
CA VAL A 34 3.35 26.85 -9.94
C VAL A 34 3.94 25.58 -10.56
N ASN A 35 3.28 24.99 -11.54
CA ASN A 35 3.81 23.85 -12.28
C ASN A 35 4.79 24.31 -13.35
N ALA A 36 4.42 25.36 -14.10
CA ALA A 36 5.26 25.95 -15.13
C ALA A 36 5.11 27.47 -15.17
N VAL A 37 6.20 28.14 -15.53
CA VAL A 37 6.26 29.57 -15.82
C VAL A 37 6.59 29.71 -17.30
N LEU A 38 5.61 30.16 -18.08
CA LEU A 38 5.71 30.37 -19.52
C LEU A 38 5.82 31.87 -19.78
N ARG A 39 6.92 32.28 -20.41
CA ARG A 39 7.19 33.68 -20.76
C ARG A 39 6.91 33.86 -22.25
N PRO A 40 5.79 34.48 -22.64
CA PRO A 40 5.50 34.81 -24.04
C PRO A 40 6.53 35.81 -24.58
N GLU A 41 6.60 35.98 -25.90
CA GLU A 41 7.46 36.98 -26.56
C GLU A 41 7.14 38.42 -26.10
N LEU A 42 5.91 38.67 -25.65
CA LEU A 42 5.48 39.93 -25.06
C LEU A 42 6.04 40.06 -23.63
N ALA A 43 7.00 40.97 -23.44
CA ALA A 43 7.68 41.20 -22.15
C ALA A 43 6.74 41.57 -20.98
N ASP A 44 5.55 42.10 -21.28
CA ASP A 44 4.55 42.55 -20.29
C ASP A 44 3.56 41.44 -19.88
N HIS A 45 3.71 40.22 -20.40
CA HIS A 45 2.79 39.11 -20.12
C HIS A 45 3.51 37.93 -19.47
N LEU A 46 2.82 37.24 -18.56
CA LEU A 46 3.30 36.01 -17.95
C LEU A 46 2.16 34.99 -17.93
N ARG A 47 2.42 33.76 -18.38
CA ARG A 47 1.47 32.66 -18.26
C ARG A 47 2.00 31.64 -17.26
N LEU A 48 1.16 31.25 -16.32
CA LEU A 48 1.45 30.25 -15.33
C LEU A 48 0.58 29.03 -15.60
N GLU A 49 1.17 27.84 -15.52
CA GLU A 49 0.40 26.62 -15.31
C GLU A 49 0.40 26.36 -13.81
N LEU A 50 -0.76 26.36 -13.19
CA LEU A 50 -0.94 26.21 -11.76
C LEU A 50 -1.51 24.82 -11.47
N ARG A 51 -0.86 24.07 -10.58
CA ARG A 51 -1.33 22.78 -10.08
C ARG A 51 -2.01 22.94 -8.73
N THR A 52 -3.20 22.35 -8.65
CA THR A 52 -4.07 22.34 -7.47
C THR A 52 -4.56 20.91 -7.28
N ARG A 53 -4.08 20.26 -6.22
CA ARG A 53 -4.27 18.81 -6.01
C ARG A 53 -3.84 18.01 -7.24
N GLU A 54 -4.79 17.50 -8.03
CA GLU A 54 -4.55 16.63 -9.20
C GLU A 54 -4.82 17.31 -10.55
N THR A 55 -5.31 18.55 -10.52
CA THR A 55 -5.69 19.29 -11.74
C THR A 55 -4.71 20.42 -12.02
N PHE A 56 -4.73 20.87 -13.27
CA PHE A 56 -3.95 21.99 -13.76
C PHE A 56 -4.89 23.07 -14.27
N VAL A 57 -4.60 24.33 -13.95
CA VAL A 57 -5.32 25.50 -14.43
C VAL A 57 -4.32 26.49 -14.99
N GLU A 58 -4.66 27.11 -16.12
CA GLU A 58 -3.83 28.15 -16.69
C GLU A 58 -4.19 29.49 -16.07
N ALA A 59 -3.19 30.34 -15.84
CA ALA A 59 -3.38 31.69 -15.34
C ALA A 59 -2.53 32.67 -16.16
N THR A 60 -3.10 33.83 -16.46
CA THR A 60 -2.44 34.89 -17.23
C THR A 60 -2.30 36.15 -16.40
N LEU A 61 -1.13 36.76 -16.45
CA LEU A 61 -0.81 38.02 -15.80
C LEU A 61 -0.41 39.03 -16.88
N ASP A 62 -0.99 40.22 -16.82
CA ASP A 62 -0.63 41.38 -17.62
C ASP A 62 -0.06 42.45 -16.66
N ALA A 63 1.17 42.88 -16.90
CA ALA A 63 1.88 43.89 -16.11
C ALA A 63 1.07 45.19 -15.96
N LYS A 64 0.24 45.53 -16.94
CA LYS A 64 -0.58 46.76 -16.96
C LYS A 64 -1.86 46.62 -16.14
N ALA A 65 -2.31 45.38 -15.88
CA ALA A 65 -3.56 45.08 -15.18
C ALA A 65 -3.38 44.77 -13.69
N ILE A 66 -2.13 44.67 -13.20
CA ILE A 66 -1.81 44.35 -11.81
C ILE A 66 -0.84 45.37 -11.21
N ALA A 67 -0.73 45.40 -9.88
CA ALA A 67 0.23 46.28 -9.20
C ALA A 67 1.68 45.90 -9.55
N GLU A 68 2.54 46.91 -9.74
CA GLU A 68 3.96 46.75 -10.10
C GLU A 68 4.72 45.82 -9.14
N ALA A 69 4.46 45.93 -7.84
CA ALA A 69 5.04 45.04 -6.82
C ALA A 69 4.63 43.57 -6.99
N VAL A 70 3.41 43.31 -7.45
CA VAL A 70 2.90 41.95 -7.74
C VAL A 70 3.59 41.41 -8.99
N TRP A 71 3.72 42.24 -10.03
CA TRP A 71 4.41 41.89 -11.27
C TRP A 71 5.88 41.50 -11.00
N HIS A 72 6.62 42.30 -10.24
CA HIS A 72 8.00 42.01 -9.87
C HIS A 72 8.15 40.70 -9.07
N LYS A 73 7.21 40.38 -8.18
CA LYS A 73 7.19 39.09 -7.47
C LYS A 73 6.93 37.94 -8.45
N ALA A 74 5.94 38.08 -9.33
CA ALA A 74 5.58 37.06 -10.30
C ALA A 74 6.73 36.72 -11.27
N GLN A 75 7.52 37.73 -11.67
CA GLN A 75 8.69 37.52 -12.53
C GLN A 75 9.77 36.62 -11.91
N LYS A 76 9.82 36.53 -10.58
CA LYS A 76 10.81 35.71 -9.84
C LYS A 76 10.32 34.29 -9.57
N LEU A 77 9.07 33.96 -9.92
CA LEU A 77 8.51 32.63 -9.67
C LEU A 77 9.31 31.55 -10.39
N THR A 78 9.53 30.48 -9.66
CA THR A 78 10.12 29.22 -10.14
C THR A 78 9.05 28.12 -10.06
N PRO A 79 9.18 27.06 -10.87
CA PRO A 79 8.37 25.85 -10.69
C PRO A 79 8.42 25.35 -9.25
N GLU A 80 7.33 24.74 -8.81
CA GLU A 80 7.05 24.27 -7.45
C GLU A 80 6.83 25.36 -6.38
N SER A 81 6.93 26.65 -6.72
CA SER A 81 6.54 27.75 -5.81
C SER A 81 5.05 27.69 -5.46
N ILE A 82 4.67 28.15 -4.28
CA ILE A 82 3.27 28.22 -3.82
C ILE A 82 2.80 29.67 -3.88
N VAL A 83 1.66 29.88 -4.50
CA VAL A 83 1.06 31.20 -4.71
C VAL A 83 -0.41 31.20 -4.30
N ARG A 84 -0.88 32.34 -3.78
CA ARG A 84 -2.31 32.65 -3.66
C ARG A 84 -2.70 33.53 -4.84
N VAL A 85 -3.62 33.05 -5.66
CA VAL A 85 -4.09 33.75 -6.86
C VAL A 85 -5.47 34.31 -6.62
N SER A 86 -5.68 35.58 -6.98
CA SER A 86 -6.99 36.20 -7.09
C SER A 86 -7.20 36.64 -8.54
N GLY A 87 -8.35 36.32 -9.14
CA GLY A 87 -8.57 36.62 -10.55
C GLY A 87 -10.00 36.33 -11.01
N HIS A 88 -10.22 36.47 -12.31
CA HIS A 88 -11.50 36.16 -12.95
C HIS A 88 -11.34 34.96 -13.89
N VAL A 89 -12.30 34.04 -13.85
CA VAL A 89 -12.32 32.88 -14.73
C VAL A 89 -12.83 33.28 -16.11
N GLN A 90 -12.11 32.89 -17.16
CA GLN A 90 -12.52 33.02 -18.56
C GLN A 90 -12.42 31.70 -19.29
N LEU A 91 -13.43 31.42 -20.12
CA LEU A 91 -13.42 30.31 -21.06
C LEU A 91 -12.74 30.77 -22.34
N VAL A 92 -11.58 30.19 -22.64
CA VAL A 92 -10.86 30.42 -23.89
C VAL A 92 -11.22 29.31 -24.87
N HIS A 93 -11.54 29.69 -26.11
CA HIS A 93 -11.77 28.74 -27.19
C HIS A 93 -10.43 28.11 -27.60
N GLY A 94 -10.30 26.79 -27.51
CA GLY A 94 -9.16 26.09 -28.08
C GLY A 94 -9.20 26.12 -29.61
N ASN A 95 -8.11 26.51 -30.27
CA ASN A 95 -7.92 26.29 -31.69
C ASN A 95 -7.60 24.80 -31.92
N SER A 96 -8.63 23.98 -32.12
CA SER A 96 -8.48 22.65 -32.71
C SER A 96 -8.95 22.72 -34.16
N GLU A 97 -8.01 22.70 -35.11
CA GLU A 97 -8.31 22.64 -36.55
C GLU A 97 -8.67 21.22 -37.03
N THR A 98 -8.78 20.23 -36.14
CA THR A 98 -9.23 18.88 -36.51
C THR A 98 -10.58 18.59 -35.86
N GLY A 99 -11.58 18.37 -36.72
CA GLY A 99 -12.99 18.24 -36.35
C GLY A 99 -13.24 17.18 -35.27
N GLY A 100 -13.89 17.61 -34.18
CA GLY A 100 -14.39 16.77 -33.11
C GLY A 100 -14.35 17.49 -31.75
N ASN A 101 -15.49 18.07 -31.34
CA ASN A 101 -15.72 18.83 -30.10
C ASN A 101 -14.77 20.02 -29.81
N LYS A 102 -15.34 21.24 -29.80
CA LYS A 102 -14.64 22.45 -29.33
C LYS A 102 -14.29 22.29 -27.85
N ALA A 103 -13.04 21.91 -27.55
CA ALA A 103 -12.53 21.92 -26.20
C ALA A 103 -12.37 23.38 -25.73
N TYR A 104 -13.06 23.74 -24.66
CA TYR A 104 -12.84 25.00 -23.96
C TYR A 104 -11.73 24.77 -22.95
N THR A 105 -10.76 25.69 -22.89
CA THR A 105 -9.78 25.75 -21.80
C THR A 105 -10.16 26.87 -20.85
N THR A 106 -10.24 26.54 -19.56
CA THR A 106 -10.52 27.52 -18.51
C THR A 106 -9.21 28.19 -18.10
N THR A 107 -9.13 29.51 -18.23
CA THR A 107 -7.97 30.33 -17.85
C THR A 107 -8.38 31.35 -16.79
N VAL A 108 -7.50 31.63 -15.84
CA VAL A 108 -7.69 32.66 -14.81
C VAL A 108 -6.92 33.92 -15.18
N HIS A 109 -7.61 35.02 -15.42
CA HIS A 109 -6.99 36.34 -15.54
C HIS A 109 -6.69 36.87 -14.13
N VAL A 110 -5.41 36.95 -13.81
CA VAL A 110 -4.95 37.28 -12.45
C VAL A 110 -5.07 38.78 -12.22
N THR A 111 -5.72 39.15 -11.11
CA THR A 111 -5.82 40.53 -10.61
C THR A 111 -4.87 40.78 -9.45
N ASN A 112 -4.55 39.73 -8.67
CA ASN A 112 -3.55 39.78 -7.62
C ASN A 112 -2.87 38.41 -7.44
N LEU A 113 -1.59 38.41 -7.08
CA LEU A 113 -0.81 37.21 -6.77
C LEU A 113 0.05 37.46 -5.54
N ASP A 114 -0.12 36.62 -4.53
CA ASP A 114 0.77 36.59 -3.38
C ASP A 114 1.66 35.34 -3.42
N VAL A 115 2.93 35.51 -3.11
CA VAL A 115 3.91 34.41 -3.08
C VAL A 115 3.97 33.88 -1.65
N ILE A 116 3.27 32.77 -1.41
CA ILE A 116 3.25 32.11 -0.11
C ILE A 116 4.62 31.50 0.19
N ALA A 117 5.20 30.81 -0.80
CA ALA A 117 6.52 30.20 -0.67
C ALA A 117 7.22 30.15 -2.03
N LEU A 118 8.42 30.71 -2.11
CA LEU A 118 9.25 30.62 -3.31
C LEU A 118 10.04 29.30 -3.29
N ALA A 119 9.99 28.55 -4.38
CA ALA A 119 10.80 27.35 -4.54
C ALA A 119 12.22 27.69 -5.03
N SER A 120 13.21 26.91 -4.63
CA SER A 120 14.57 27.08 -5.13
C SER A 120 14.62 26.87 -6.66
N PRO A 121 15.36 27.68 -7.43
CA PRO A 121 15.58 27.42 -8.86
C PRO A 121 16.39 26.13 -9.09
N ASP A 122 17.12 25.64 -8.08
CA ASP A 122 18.02 24.49 -8.18
C ASP A 122 17.32 23.14 -7.92
N LEU A 123 15.98 23.13 -7.84
CA LEU A 123 15.24 21.88 -7.67
C LEU A 123 15.47 20.95 -8.89
N PRO A 124 15.64 19.64 -8.66
CA PRO A 124 15.78 18.70 -9.77
C PRO A 124 14.55 18.79 -10.68
N THR A 125 14.78 18.76 -11.99
CA THR A 125 13.72 18.93 -12.99
C THR A 125 12.92 17.62 -13.10
N VAL A 126 12.01 17.41 -12.16
CA VAL A 126 11.07 16.29 -12.16
C VAL A 126 9.83 16.71 -12.98
N ARG A 127 10.02 17.08 -14.25
CA ARG A 127 8.93 17.55 -15.14
C ARG A 127 8.31 16.37 -15.91
N GLY A 128 6.99 16.40 -16.08
CA GLY A 128 6.22 15.46 -16.89
C GLY A 128 4.99 14.91 -16.16
N LYS A 129 3.87 14.76 -16.89
CA LYS A 129 2.70 13.97 -16.44
C LYS A 129 3.01 12.47 -16.46
N GLU A 130 4.00 12.06 -17.27
CA GLU A 130 4.40 10.68 -17.50
C GLU A 130 5.73 10.36 -16.76
N LEU A 131 5.89 9.09 -16.39
CA LEU A 131 7.07 8.54 -15.72
C LEU A 131 8.31 8.22 -16.59
N PRO A 132 8.30 8.15 -17.94
CA PRO A 132 9.37 7.49 -18.66
C PRO A 132 10.62 8.38 -18.71
N GLY A 133 11.64 8.00 -17.95
CA GLY A 133 12.99 8.52 -18.08
C GLY A 133 13.79 8.68 -16.78
N VAL A 134 13.11 8.74 -15.63
CA VAL A 134 13.79 8.87 -14.32
C VAL A 134 13.76 7.53 -13.59
N GLY A 135 14.94 7.00 -13.25
CA GLY A 135 15.07 5.73 -12.54
C GLY A 135 14.41 5.77 -11.15
N LEU A 136 14.04 4.61 -10.63
CA LEU A 136 13.42 4.51 -9.30
C LEU A 136 14.33 5.10 -8.21
N GLU A 137 15.64 4.88 -8.26
CA GLU A 137 16.57 5.43 -7.25
C GLU A 137 16.54 6.95 -7.20
N ASP A 138 16.62 7.63 -8.36
CA ASP A 138 16.53 9.10 -8.43
C ASP A 138 15.18 9.61 -7.91
N ARG A 139 14.09 8.88 -8.19
CA ARG A 139 12.75 9.19 -7.68
C ARG A 139 12.69 9.06 -6.15
N LEU A 140 13.36 8.07 -5.58
CA LEU A 140 13.43 7.87 -4.13
C LEU A 140 14.33 8.92 -3.45
N ASP A 141 15.42 9.33 -4.08
CA ASP A 141 16.28 10.41 -3.56
C ASP A 141 15.57 11.77 -3.57
N HIS A 142 14.62 11.95 -4.49
CA HIS A 142 13.78 13.14 -4.59
C HIS A 142 12.31 12.84 -4.29
N ARG A 143 12.04 11.95 -3.33
CA ARG A 143 10.70 11.41 -3.04
C ARG A 143 9.64 12.46 -2.79
N ILE A 144 10.00 13.56 -2.15
CA ILE A 144 9.10 14.71 -1.89
C ILE A 144 8.56 15.31 -3.20
N LEU A 145 9.37 15.36 -4.27
CA LEU A 145 8.95 15.85 -5.58
C LEU A 145 8.24 14.76 -6.38
N ASP A 146 8.72 13.52 -6.32
CA ASP A 146 8.11 12.38 -7.01
C ASP A 146 6.65 12.19 -6.63
N VAL A 147 6.32 12.22 -5.33
CA VAL A 147 4.95 12.03 -4.82
C VAL A 147 3.99 13.13 -5.27
N ARG A 148 4.49 14.29 -5.74
CA ARG A 148 3.64 15.36 -6.28
C ARG A 148 3.12 15.06 -7.69
N ARG A 149 3.70 14.08 -8.38
CA ARG A 149 3.15 13.57 -9.65
C ARG A 149 1.82 12.88 -9.38
N SER A 150 0.84 13.07 -10.26
CA SER A 150 -0.50 12.49 -10.07
C SER A 150 -0.46 10.97 -9.91
N ALA A 151 0.40 10.29 -10.66
CA ALA A 151 0.57 8.83 -10.59
C ALA A 151 1.09 8.37 -9.22
N SER A 152 2.27 8.85 -8.80
CA SER A 152 2.89 8.48 -7.52
C SER A 152 2.01 8.90 -6.34
N GLY A 153 1.43 10.10 -6.38
CA GLY A 153 0.50 10.57 -5.36
C GLY A 153 -0.76 9.71 -5.23
N ALA A 154 -1.30 9.21 -6.35
CA ALA A 154 -2.46 8.31 -6.35
C ALA A 154 -2.16 6.98 -5.65
N ILE A 155 -0.95 6.42 -5.81
CA ILE A 155 -0.53 5.19 -5.12
C ILE A 155 -0.63 5.35 -3.60
N PHE A 156 -0.15 6.46 -3.02
CA PHE A 156 -0.19 6.63 -1.56
C PHE A 156 -1.60 6.92 -1.03
N LYS A 157 -2.45 7.55 -1.85
CA LYS A 157 -3.88 7.67 -1.54
C LYS A 157 -4.56 6.31 -1.56
N LEU A 158 -4.21 5.45 -2.52
CA LEU A 158 -4.69 4.07 -2.58
C LEU A 158 -4.19 3.23 -1.40
N HIS A 159 -2.95 3.42 -0.95
CA HIS A 159 -2.45 2.79 0.28
C HIS A 159 -3.32 3.15 1.49
N SER A 160 -3.62 4.44 1.67
CA SER A 160 -4.55 4.89 2.72
C SER A 160 -5.95 4.27 2.56
N SER A 161 -6.47 4.26 1.32
CA SER A 161 -7.79 3.70 0.99
C SER A 161 -7.88 2.19 1.28
N MET A 162 -6.81 1.46 0.99
CA MET A 162 -6.69 0.03 1.30
C MET A 162 -6.73 -0.21 2.80
N CYS A 163 -5.97 0.54 3.60
CA CYS A 163 -6.04 0.46 5.07
C CYS A 163 -7.45 0.79 5.59
N GLN A 164 -8.12 1.80 5.04
CA GLN A 164 -9.48 2.17 5.44
C GLN A 164 -10.47 1.03 5.18
N LEU A 165 -10.41 0.40 4.00
CA LEU A 165 -11.27 -0.74 3.65
C LEU A 165 -10.98 -1.97 4.52
N ILE A 166 -9.72 -2.24 4.85
CA ILE A 166 -9.33 -3.30 5.79
C ILE A 166 -9.96 -3.06 7.16
N VAL A 167 -9.79 -1.85 7.71
CA VAL A 167 -10.35 -1.48 9.01
C VAL A 167 -11.87 -1.56 8.98
N GLU A 168 -12.50 -1.06 7.92
CA GLU A 168 -13.95 -1.12 7.72
C GLU A 168 -14.47 -2.57 7.78
N PHE A 169 -13.84 -3.47 7.03
CA PHE A 169 -14.21 -4.89 7.03
C PHE A 169 -14.02 -5.54 8.40
N LEU A 170 -12.84 -5.39 9.00
CA LEU A 170 -12.50 -6.05 10.26
C LEU A 170 -13.38 -5.55 11.40
N CYS A 171 -13.57 -4.23 11.54
CA CYS A 171 -14.45 -3.68 12.57
C CYS A 171 -15.90 -4.12 12.38
N SER A 172 -16.39 -4.21 11.13
CA SER A 172 -17.73 -4.74 10.84
C SER A 172 -17.87 -6.23 11.18
N ASN A 173 -16.77 -6.97 11.25
CA ASN A 173 -16.69 -8.37 11.67
C ASN A 173 -16.29 -8.53 13.16
N GLY A 174 -16.44 -7.49 13.96
CA GLY A 174 -16.25 -7.55 15.42
C GLY A 174 -14.80 -7.61 15.88
N PHE A 175 -13.84 -7.23 15.04
CA PHE A 175 -12.44 -7.18 15.43
C PHE A 175 -12.09 -5.94 16.26
N HIS A 176 -11.24 -6.13 17.26
CA HIS A 176 -10.65 -5.05 18.05
C HIS A 176 -9.28 -4.66 17.49
N TRP A 177 -9.09 -3.36 17.24
CA TRP A 177 -7.80 -2.82 16.84
C TRP A 177 -6.89 -2.66 18.07
N ILE A 178 -5.87 -3.50 18.18
CA ILE A 178 -4.89 -3.48 19.27
C ILE A 178 -3.57 -2.86 18.83
N HIS A 179 -2.74 -2.43 19.78
CA HIS A 179 -1.44 -1.81 19.52
C HIS A 179 -0.39 -2.49 20.42
N THR A 180 0.64 -3.07 19.83
CA THR A 180 1.59 -3.94 20.54
C THR A 180 3.01 -3.37 20.49
N PRO A 181 3.86 -3.66 21.51
CA PRO A 181 5.21 -3.12 21.54
C PRO A 181 6.05 -3.69 20.40
N ARG A 182 6.91 -2.84 19.83
CA ARG A 182 7.87 -3.21 18.76
C ARG A 182 9.27 -3.49 19.26
N ILE A 183 9.49 -3.35 20.56
CA ILE A 183 10.72 -3.71 21.25
C ILE A 183 10.42 -4.98 22.04
N ILE A 184 11.15 -6.06 21.76
CA ILE A 184 10.95 -7.39 22.33
C ILE A 184 12.25 -7.93 22.92
N THR A 185 12.12 -8.92 23.81
CA THR A 185 13.25 -9.63 24.43
C THR A 185 13.42 -11.06 23.91
N ALA A 186 12.36 -11.66 23.36
CA ALA A 186 12.36 -13.03 22.89
C ALA A 186 12.59 -13.08 21.37
N THR A 187 13.67 -13.76 20.96
CA THR A 187 13.96 -14.11 19.56
C THR A 187 14.04 -15.63 19.41
N ILE A 188 13.83 -16.12 18.18
CA ILE A 188 14.04 -17.52 17.84
C ILE A 188 15.55 -17.75 17.64
N PRO A 189 16.20 -18.69 18.37
CA PRO A 189 17.61 -18.98 18.16
C PRO A 189 17.92 -19.39 16.71
N GLY A 190 19.03 -18.87 16.16
CA GLY A 190 19.44 -19.16 14.78
C GLY A 190 18.76 -18.28 13.72
N ASP A 191 17.72 -17.54 14.10
CA ASP A 191 17.08 -16.53 13.27
C ASP A 191 17.87 -15.21 13.37
N ASN A 192 18.78 -14.98 12.41
CA ASN A 192 19.64 -13.79 12.36
C ASN A 192 18.93 -12.55 11.77
N GLU A 193 17.60 -12.56 11.72
CA GLU A 193 16.81 -11.54 11.04
C GLU A 193 16.23 -10.48 11.99
N TYR A 194 16.72 -10.38 13.23
CA TYR A 194 16.31 -9.36 14.19
C TYR A 194 17.32 -8.21 14.27
N PHE A 195 16.83 -6.97 14.26
CA PHE A 195 17.66 -5.82 14.60
C PHE A 195 17.87 -5.77 16.12
N HIS A 196 19.13 -5.76 16.55
CA HIS A 196 19.51 -5.57 17.95
C HIS A 196 19.49 -4.10 18.34
N LEU A 197 19.03 -3.84 19.56
CA LEU A 197 18.94 -2.52 20.18
C LEU A 197 19.45 -2.60 21.63
N PRO A 198 20.54 -1.90 21.99
CA PRO A 198 20.92 -1.70 23.38
C PRO A 198 19.81 -0.95 24.15
N TYR A 199 19.29 -1.52 25.23
CA TYR A 199 18.16 -1.00 25.98
C TYR A 199 18.48 -0.87 27.48
N PHE A 200 19.01 0.29 27.88
CA PHE A 200 19.31 0.65 29.27
C PHE A 200 20.11 -0.42 30.05
N GLY A 201 21.15 -0.98 29.43
CA GLY A 201 21.98 -2.04 30.03
C GLY A 201 21.44 -3.47 29.84
N LYS A 202 20.40 -3.62 29.01
CA LYS A 202 19.85 -4.92 28.57
C LYS A 202 19.88 -5.00 27.05
N ASP A 203 19.77 -6.22 26.52
CA ASP A 203 19.56 -6.44 25.09
C ASP A 203 18.08 -6.46 24.76
N ALA A 204 17.73 -5.81 23.66
CA ALA A 204 16.40 -5.83 23.07
C ALA A 204 16.50 -5.96 21.55
N TRP A 205 15.38 -6.30 20.92
CA TRP A 205 15.28 -6.48 19.48
C TRP A 205 14.02 -5.82 18.93
N LEU A 206 14.05 -5.46 17.65
CA LEU A 206 12.87 -4.99 16.94
C LEU A 206 11.99 -6.15 16.49
N ALA A 207 10.70 -6.02 16.73
CA ALA A 207 9.72 -7.06 16.45
C ALA A 207 9.51 -7.26 14.95
N GLN A 208 9.56 -8.52 14.55
CA GLN A 208 9.31 -9.00 13.20
C GLN A 208 7.82 -9.15 12.85
N SER A 209 6.98 -9.27 13.86
CA SER A 209 5.51 -9.31 13.77
C SER A 209 4.91 -9.09 15.16
N SER A 210 3.61 -8.85 15.24
CA SER A 210 2.87 -8.82 16.53
C SER A 210 2.38 -10.22 16.96
N GLN A 211 2.86 -11.30 16.33
CA GLN A 211 2.31 -12.66 16.45
C GLN A 211 2.16 -13.17 17.89
N HIS A 212 3.12 -12.92 18.78
CA HIS A 212 3.02 -13.34 20.17
C HIS A 212 1.94 -12.55 20.91
N HIS A 213 1.96 -11.22 20.79
CA HIS A 213 1.02 -10.33 21.47
C HIS A 213 -0.43 -10.55 21.01
N LYS A 214 -0.67 -10.78 19.71
CA LYS A 214 -2.04 -11.03 19.22
C LYS A 214 -2.63 -12.35 19.74
N GLN A 215 -1.81 -13.39 19.95
CA GLN A 215 -2.27 -14.62 20.61
C GLN A 215 -2.51 -14.40 22.11
N MET A 216 -1.62 -13.68 22.79
CA MET A 216 -1.85 -13.30 24.19
C MET A 216 -3.15 -12.50 24.34
N ALA A 217 -3.51 -11.66 23.38
CA ALA A 217 -4.79 -10.97 23.36
C ALA A 217 -6.00 -11.90 23.28
N LEU A 218 -5.93 -12.99 22.50
CA LEU A 218 -7.00 -13.99 22.47
C LEU A 218 -7.17 -14.71 23.82
N SER A 219 -6.06 -14.95 24.55
CA SER A 219 -6.11 -15.48 25.92
C SER A 219 -6.69 -14.49 26.94
N MET A 220 -6.68 -13.18 26.62
CA MET A 220 -7.37 -12.14 27.38
C MET A 220 -8.85 -11.99 26.96
N ASP A 221 -9.46 -13.05 26.44
CA ASP A 221 -10.84 -13.09 25.92
C ASP A 221 -11.15 -12.11 24.77
N MET A 222 -10.13 -11.51 24.15
CA MET A 222 -10.32 -10.70 22.95
C MET A 222 -10.47 -11.61 21.74
N GLN A 223 -11.64 -12.19 21.52
CA GLN A 223 -11.89 -13.25 20.51
C GLN A 223 -11.41 -12.93 19.09
N ARG A 224 -11.33 -11.64 18.71
CA ARG A 224 -10.94 -11.17 17.38
C ARG A 224 -10.11 -9.89 17.51
N VAL A 225 -8.85 -9.93 17.08
CA VAL A 225 -7.94 -8.79 17.16
C VAL A 225 -7.18 -8.59 15.86
N PHE A 226 -6.86 -7.32 15.58
CA PHE A 226 -5.96 -6.98 14.50
C PHE A 226 -5.07 -5.79 14.86
N GLU A 227 -3.96 -5.68 14.15
CA GLU A 227 -3.06 -4.55 14.24
C GLU A 227 -2.51 -4.21 12.85
N ILE A 228 -2.52 -2.92 12.51
CA ILE A 228 -1.77 -2.38 11.38
C ILE A 228 -0.59 -1.61 11.95
N GLY A 229 0.64 -2.07 11.71
CA GLY A 229 1.82 -1.42 12.27
C GLY A 229 3.13 -1.83 11.62
N PRO A 230 4.23 -1.17 12.01
CA PRO A 230 5.54 -1.44 11.44
C PRO A 230 6.09 -2.78 11.95
N VAL A 231 6.77 -3.49 11.06
CA VAL A 231 7.60 -4.64 11.39
C VAL A 231 8.98 -4.46 10.79
N PHE A 232 9.95 -5.15 11.38
CA PHE A 232 11.35 -4.99 11.03
C PHE A 232 11.96 -6.34 10.66
N ARG A 233 12.74 -6.40 9.57
CA ARG A 233 13.45 -7.61 9.13
C ARG A 233 14.90 -7.24 8.85
N ALA A 234 15.84 -7.83 9.59
CA ALA A 234 17.27 -7.63 9.39
C ALA A 234 17.87 -8.58 8.33
N GLU A 235 17.04 -9.45 7.74
CA GLU A 235 17.48 -10.40 6.71
C GLU A 235 18.04 -9.68 5.48
N VAL A 236 19.25 -10.06 5.07
CA VAL A 236 19.85 -9.62 3.82
C VAL A 236 19.59 -10.68 2.74
N LYS A 237 18.37 -10.70 2.18
CA LYS A 237 18.06 -11.61 1.06
C LYS A 237 18.84 -11.27 -0.21
N SER A 238 18.84 -10.00 -0.59
CA SER A 238 19.59 -9.48 -1.74
C SER A 238 19.56 -7.95 -1.72
N THR A 239 20.68 -7.32 -2.07
CA THR A 239 20.77 -5.87 -2.29
C THR A 239 20.01 -5.39 -3.52
N LYS A 240 19.49 -6.30 -4.36
CA LYS A 240 18.69 -5.98 -5.54
C LYS A 240 17.25 -6.47 -5.44
N SER A 241 16.80 -6.83 -4.23
CA SER A 241 15.45 -7.35 -4.07
C SER A 241 14.40 -6.26 -4.32
N THR A 242 13.47 -6.52 -5.23
CA THR A 242 12.31 -5.64 -5.49
C THR A 242 11.11 -5.99 -4.62
N ARG A 243 11.23 -7.03 -3.77
CA ARG A 243 10.15 -7.57 -2.93
C ARG A 243 10.38 -7.30 -1.45
N HIS A 244 11.61 -7.08 -1.00
CA HIS A 244 11.96 -7.07 0.42
C HIS A 244 12.34 -5.67 0.89
N MET A 245 11.90 -5.33 2.10
CA MET A 245 12.22 -4.11 2.83
C MET A 245 12.64 -4.50 4.26
N THR A 246 13.44 -3.66 4.88
CA THR A 246 13.90 -3.88 6.27
C THR A 246 12.92 -3.30 7.30
N GLU A 247 12.09 -2.34 6.90
CA GLU A 247 10.95 -1.82 7.65
C GLU A 247 9.75 -1.71 6.71
N PHE A 248 8.60 -2.25 7.12
CA PHE A 248 7.37 -2.21 6.32
C PHE A 248 6.12 -2.34 7.18
N THR A 249 4.95 -2.03 6.60
CA THR A 249 3.67 -2.09 7.31
C THR A 249 3.02 -3.46 7.11
N VAL A 250 2.65 -4.10 8.21
CA VAL A 250 1.93 -5.37 8.23
C VAL A 250 0.56 -5.18 8.87
N LEU A 251 -0.42 -5.87 8.29
CA LEU A 251 -1.69 -6.21 8.92
C LEU A 251 -1.53 -7.57 9.58
N ASP A 252 -1.53 -7.58 10.91
CA ASP A 252 -1.55 -8.80 11.71
C ASP A 252 -2.99 -9.05 12.19
N ILE A 253 -3.50 -10.26 11.96
CA ILE A 253 -4.85 -10.67 12.37
C ILE A 253 -4.75 -11.94 13.22
N ALA A 254 -5.58 -12.03 14.24
CA ALA A 254 -5.82 -13.25 15.01
C ALA A 254 -7.29 -13.34 15.42
N MET A 255 -7.86 -14.54 15.35
CA MET A 255 -9.21 -14.80 15.83
C MET A 255 -9.36 -16.22 16.38
N ALA A 256 -10.24 -16.36 17.35
CA ALA A 256 -10.76 -17.65 17.76
C ALA A 256 -11.72 -18.20 16.68
N PHE A 257 -11.72 -19.53 16.51
CA PHE A 257 -12.65 -20.26 15.65
C PHE A 257 -13.28 -21.42 16.44
N GLN A 258 -14.32 -22.03 15.90
CA GLN A 258 -15.05 -23.10 16.60
C GLN A 258 -14.56 -24.48 16.18
N ASP A 259 -14.67 -24.76 14.88
CA ASP A 259 -14.57 -26.10 14.34
C ASP A 259 -13.27 -26.29 13.56
N ASP A 260 -13.05 -25.44 12.55
CA ASP A 260 -11.97 -25.60 11.58
C ASP A 260 -11.23 -24.28 11.30
N TYR A 261 -9.90 -24.34 11.11
CA TYR A 261 -9.11 -23.15 10.82
C TYR A 261 -9.45 -22.51 9.47
N HIS A 262 -10.13 -23.22 8.58
CA HIS A 262 -10.71 -22.67 7.36
C HIS A 262 -11.71 -21.56 7.63
N GLU A 263 -12.33 -21.46 8.81
CA GLU A 263 -13.09 -20.27 9.24
C GLU A 263 -12.23 -19.00 9.21
N VAL A 264 -10.96 -19.11 9.60
CA VAL A 264 -9.99 -18.01 9.56
C VAL A 264 -9.60 -17.72 8.12
N VAL A 265 -9.31 -18.76 7.33
CA VAL A 265 -8.92 -18.63 5.91
C VAL A 265 -10.01 -17.91 5.11
N GLU A 266 -11.27 -18.35 5.27
CA GLU A 266 -12.43 -17.79 4.57
C GLU A 266 -12.70 -16.34 4.96
N LEU A 267 -12.49 -15.96 6.24
CA LEU A 267 -12.59 -14.57 6.66
C LEU A 267 -11.54 -13.70 5.97
N ILE A 268 -10.28 -14.16 5.90
CA ILE A 268 -9.20 -13.43 5.24
C ILE A 268 -9.46 -13.32 3.74
N GLU A 269 -9.89 -14.39 3.09
CA GLU A 269 -10.29 -14.40 1.67
C GLU A 269 -11.42 -13.40 1.41
N SER A 270 -12.44 -13.39 2.27
CA SER A 270 -13.57 -12.45 2.19
C SER A 270 -13.14 -11.00 2.39
N MET A 271 -12.22 -10.74 3.32
CA MET A 271 -11.63 -9.42 3.53
C MET A 271 -10.90 -8.94 2.27
N LEU A 272 -10.08 -9.79 1.66
CA LEU A 272 -9.34 -9.45 0.45
C LEU A 272 -10.28 -9.12 -0.71
N VAL A 273 -11.30 -9.95 -0.94
CA VAL A 273 -12.31 -9.70 -1.98
C VAL A 273 -13.05 -8.38 -1.71
N PHE A 274 -13.44 -8.12 -0.45
CA PHE A 274 -14.07 -6.86 -0.06
C PHE A 274 -13.19 -5.64 -0.35
N VAL A 275 -11.91 -5.70 0.00
CA VAL A 275 -10.94 -4.62 -0.22
C VAL A 275 -10.74 -4.38 -1.72
N PHE A 276 -10.52 -5.44 -2.51
CA PHE A 276 -10.28 -5.31 -3.95
C PHE A 276 -11.51 -4.74 -4.67
N ARG A 277 -12.71 -5.25 -4.39
CA ARG A 277 -13.96 -4.68 -4.93
C ARG A 277 -14.14 -3.24 -4.50
N GLY A 278 -13.89 -2.92 -3.23
CA GLY A 278 -13.93 -1.56 -2.72
C GLY A 278 -13.06 -0.61 -3.53
N LEU A 279 -11.82 -0.99 -3.82
CA LEU A 279 -10.89 -0.20 -4.64
C LEU A 279 -11.32 -0.07 -6.12
N GLN A 280 -11.98 -1.09 -6.68
CA GLN A 280 -12.39 -1.11 -8.08
C GLN A 280 -13.75 -0.44 -8.34
N GLU A 281 -14.65 -0.45 -7.37
CA GLU A 281 -16.07 -0.11 -7.55
C GLU A 281 -16.45 1.23 -6.88
N ARG A 282 -15.80 1.63 -5.79
CA ARG A 282 -16.09 2.91 -5.13
C ARG A 282 -15.45 4.06 -5.92
N GLU A 283 -16.27 5.00 -6.37
CA GLU A 283 -15.87 6.07 -7.29
C GLU A 283 -14.61 6.83 -6.84
N GLN A 284 -14.49 7.16 -5.55
CA GLN A 284 -13.32 7.88 -5.04
C GLN A 284 -12.00 7.11 -5.16
N TYR A 285 -12.03 5.77 -5.19
CA TYR A 285 -10.84 4.93 -5.28
C TYR A 285 -10.58 4.50 -6.72
N LYS A 286 -11.65 4.20 -7.45
CA LYS A 286 -11.60 3.82 -8.87
C LYS A 286 -10.84 4.85 -9.72
N GLN A 287 -11.11 6.15 -9.51
CA GLN A 287 -10.41 7.22 -10.22
C GLN A 287 -8.88 7.20 -9.97
N LEU A 288 -8.46 6.85 -8.74
CA LEU A 288 -7.04 6.72 -8.41
C LEU A 288 -6.43 5.48 -9.08
N VAL A 289 -7.15 4.35 -9.11
CA VAL A 289 -6.71 3.13 -9.80
C VAL A 289 -6.50 3.39 -11.29
N GLU A 290 -7.47 4.03 -11.95
CA GLU A 290 -7.39 4.41 -13.36
C GLU A 290 -6.22 5.36 -13.64
N ALA A 291 -5.98 6.33 -12.75
CA ALA A 291 -4.85 7.24 -12.85
C ALA A 291 -3.50 6.50 -12.78
N VAL A 292 -3.37 5.52 -11.89
CA VAL A 292 -2.16 4.68 -11.80
C VAL A 292 -2.01 3.83 -13.06
N GLN A 293 -3.06 3.13 -13.50
CA GLN A 293 -3.02 2.26 -14.69
C GLN A 293 -2.67 3.02 -15.97
N LYS A 294 -3.09 4.27 -16.09
CA LYS A 294 -2.76 5.11 -17.24
C LYS A 294 -1.28 5.55 -17.25
N LEU A 295 -0.69 5.75 -16.08
CA LEU A 295 0.59 6.44 -15.94
C LEU A 295 1.76 5.49 -15.66
N TYR A 296 1.51 4.30 -15.10
CA TYR A 296 2.51 3.27 -14.86
C TYR A 296 2.43 2.15 -15.92
N PRO A 297 3.45 1.96 -16.77
CA PRO A 297 3.41 0.98 -17.84
C PRO A 297 3.21 -0.47 -17.40
N CYS A 298 3.71 -0.84 -16.22
CA CYS A 298 3.55 -2.18 -15.66
C CYS A 298 2.22 -2.38 -14.92
N ALA A 299 1.50 -1.31 -14.59
CA ALA A 299 0.24 -1.41 -13.88
C ALA A 299 -0.81 -2.10 -14.76
N ARG A 300 -1.57 -3.02 -14.17
CA ARG A 300 -2.55 -3.84 -14.89
C ARG A 300 -3.88 -3.95 -14.14
N PRO A 301 -5.00 -4.19 -14.84
CA PRO A 301 -6.27 -4.48 -14.19
C PRO A 301 -6.19 -5.77 -13.34
N PHE A 302 -6.64 -5.64 -12.10
CA PHE A 302 -6.77 -6.74 -11.16
C PHE A 302 -8.04 -7.57 -11.43
N ARG A 303 -7.94 -8.89 -11.42
CA ARG A 303 -9.05 -9.81 -11.65
C ARG A 303 -9.42 -10.55 -10.36
N ILE A 304 -10.71 -10.53 -10.04
CA ILE A 304 -11.28 -11.28 -8.92
C ILE A 304 -12.07 -12.43 -9.52
N GLY A 305 -11.38 -13.56 -9.73
CA GLY A 305 -12.00 -14.81 -10.13
C GLY A 305 -12.35 -15.64 -8.90
N LEU A 306 -13.59 -16.10 -8.84
CA LEU A 306 -14.08 -16.98 -7.78
C LEU A 306 -14.37 -18.36 -8.36
N ASP A 307 -14.32 -19.37 -7.51
CA ASP A 307 -14.72 -20.74 -7.87
C ASP A 307 -16.25 -20.86 -8.04
N GLU A 308 -16.71 -22.08 -8.33
CA GLU A 308 -18.14 -22.39 -8.52
C GLU A 308 -19.02 -22.13 -7.29
N HIS A 309 -18.42 -21.98 -6.12
CA HIS A 309 -19.10 -21.66 -4.86
C HIS A 309 -19.00 -20.19 -4.48
N GLY A 310 -18.40 -19.35 -5.34
CA GLY A 310 -18.18 -17.94 -5.06
C GLY A 310 -17.09 -17.69 -4.01
N LYS A 311 -16.15 -18.62 -3.84
CA LYS A 311 -15.00 -18.49 -2.93
C LYS A 311 -13.71 -18.22 -3.70
N VAL A 312 -12.69 -17.72 -2.99
CA VAL A 312 -11.34 -17.58 -3.56
C VAL A 312 -10.80 -18.99 -3.83
N PRO A 313 -10.26 -19.26 -5.04
CA PRO A 313 -9.72 -20.58 -5.35
C PRO A 313 -8.65 -21.01 -4.33
N ARG A 314 -8.76 -22.27 -3.87
CA ARG A 314 -7.85 -22.86 -2.91
C ARG A 314 -7.30 -24.18 -3.46
N ILE A 315 -5.99 -24.35 -3.36
CA ILE A 315 -5.30 -25.60 -3.72
C ILE A 315 -4.33 -25.98 -2.59
N THR A 316 -3.99 -27.25 -2.47
CA THR A 316 -2.97 -27.71 -1.51
C THR A 316 -1.56 -27.42 -2.03
N PHE A 317 -0.59 -27.40 -1.11
CA PHE A 317 0.84 -27.26 -1.43
C PHE A 317 1.31 -28.28 -2.47
N LEU A 318 0.92 -29.56 -2.30
CA LEU A 318 1.30 -30.63 -3.21
C LEU A 318 0.63 -30.50 -4.58
N GLU A 319 -0.62 -30.03 -4.64
CA GLU A 319 -1.29 -29.73 -5.91
C GLU A 319 -0.61 -28.56 -6.64
N ALA A 320 -0.26 -27.49 -5.92
CA ALA A 320 0.49 -26.36 -6.49
C ALA A 320 1.85 -26.81 -7.05
N LYS A 321 2.58 -27.63 -6.29
CA LYS A 321 3.86 -28.23 -6.74
C LYS A 321 3.68 -29.15 -7.95
N ARG A 322 2.57 -29.91 -8.01
CA ARG A 322 2.21 -30.74 -9.16
C ARG A 322 1.91 -29.90 -10.40
N ILE A 323 1.10 -28.84 -10.29
CA ILE A 323 0.80 -27.92 -11.41
C ILE A 323 2.11 -27.36 -11.99
N LEU A 324 3.04 -26.94 -11.13
CA LEU A 324 4.35 -26.44 -11.56
C LEU A 324 5.11 -27.47 -12.42
N ARG A 325 5.13 -28.73 -12.00
CA ARG A 325 5.85 -29.80 -12.72
C ARG A 325 5.13 -30.28 -13.98
N GLU A 326 3.86 -30.65 -13.84
CA GLU A 326 3.13 -31.41 -14.85
C GLU A 326 2.49 -30.50 -15.90
N GLU A 327 2.02 -29.32 -15.51
CA GLU A 327 1.30 -28.42 -16.41
C GLU A 327 2.17 -27.26 -16.92
N LEU A 328 3.06 -26.75 -16.07
CA LEU A 328 3.95 -25.63 -16.41
C LEU A 328 5.36 -26.07 -16.82
N GLY A 329 5.70 -27.35 -16.65
CA GLY A 329 7.00 -27.91 -17.04
C GLY A 329 8.20 -27.33 -16.28
N LEU A 330 7.98 -26.81 -15.06
CA LEU A 330 9.02 -26.27 -14.20
C LEU A 330 9.59 -27.34 -13.25
N GLU A 331 10.89 -27.29 -13.00
CA GLU A 331 11.49 -28.06 -11.91
C GLU A 331 11.05 -27.47 -10.57
N SER A 332 10.40 -28.31 -9.75
CA SER A 332 9.80 -27.91 -8.49
C SER A 332 9.89 -29.07 -7.49
N ASP A 333 10.55 -28.79 -6.36
CA ASP A 333 10.85 -29.74 -5.27
C ASP A 333 9.78 -29.68 -4.18
N ASP A 334 9.15 -30.82 -3.87
CA ASP A 334 8.12 -30.94 -2.82
C ASP A 334 8.69 -30.74 -1.40
N GLY A 335 10.01 -30.92 -1.22
CA GLY A 335 10.70 -30.70 0.04
C GLY A 335 11.15 -29.27 0.27
N LYS A 336 10.87 -28.33 -0.64
CA LYS A 336 11.29 -26.92 -0.55
C LYS A 336 10.11 -25.97 -0.72
N ASN A 337 10.20 -24.83 -0.03
CA ASN A 337 9.23 -23.75 -0.21
C ASN A 337 9.26 -23.21 -1.65
N PHE A 338 8.20 -22.49 -2.05
CA PHE A 338 8.12 -21.87 -3.36
C PHE A 338 9.18 -20.77 -3.52
N THR A 339 9.79 -20.74 -4.69
CA THR A 339 10.63 -19.65 -5.16
C THR A 339 9.76 -18.52 -5.73
N ASP A 340 10.34 -17.31 -5.82
CA ASP A 340 9.70 -16.17 -6.48
C ASP A 340 9.26 -16.49 -7.93
N GLN A 341 10.00 -17.37 -8.62
CA GLN A 341 9.66 -17.82 -9.98
C GLN A 341 8.44 -18.74 -10.00
N GLU A 342 8.36 -19.69 -9.07
CA GLU A 342 7.23 -20.62 -8.94
C GLU A 342 5.94 -19.85 -8.58
N GLU A 343 5.98 -18.94 -7.61
CA GLU A 343 4.82 -18.09 -7.26
C GLU A 343 4.33 -17.27 -8.46
N ALA A 344 5.26 -16.65 -9.19
CA ALA A 344 4.93 -15.85 -10.36
C ALA A 344 4.34 -16.71 -11.49
N ALA A 345 4.81 -17.95 -11.65
CA ALA A 345 4.29 -18.90 -12.63
C ALA A 345 2.87 -19.35 -12.27
N LEU A 346 2.62 -19.71 -11.01
CA LEU A 346 1.28 -20.03 -10.51
C LEU A 346 0.33 -18.83 -10.68
N GLY A 347 0.79 -17.61 -10.36
CA GLY A 347 0.00 -16.40 -10.56
C GLY A 347 -0.42 -16.17 -12.02
N ARG A 348 0.46 -16.45 -12.99
CA ARG A 348 0.10 -16.39 -14.42
C ARG A 348 -0.90 -17.49 -14.79
N TYR A 349 -0.65 -18.72 -14.31
CA TYR A 349 -1.51 -19.87 -14.55
C TYR A 349 -2.95 -19.63 -14.06
N PHE A 350 -3.14 -19.16 -12.82
CA PHE A 350 -4.46 -18.85 -12.27
C PHE A 350 -5.16 -17.68 -12.98
N ARG A 351 -4.40 -16.68 -13.42
CA ARG A 351 -4.93 -15.52 -14.16
C ARG A 351 -5.47 -15.91 -15.53
N GLU A 352 -4.83 -16.87 -16.18
CA GLU A 352 -5.14 -17.31 -17.55
C GLU A 352 -6.12 -18.50 -17.59
N SER A 353 -6.23 -19.26 -16.49
CA SER A 353 -7.08 -20.44 -16.38
C SER A 353 -8.56 -20.08 -16.25
N PRO A 354 -9.40 -20.34 -17.27
CA PRO A 354 -10.83 -20.03 -17.21
C PRO A 354 -11.57 -20.89 -16.18
N HIS A 355 -11.09 -22.12 -15.94
CA HIS A 355 -11.66 -23.07 -14.99
C HIS A 355 -11.27 -22.78 -13.54
N LEU A 356 -10.28 -21.91 -13.30
CA LEU A 356 -9.87 -21.42 -11.97
C LEU A 356 -10.31 -19.96 -11.74
N GLY A 357 -11.38 -19.55 -12.42
CA GLY A 357 -12.01 -18.24 -12.26
C GLY A 357 -11.27 -17.08 -12.93
N SER A 358 -10.12 -17.29 -13.58
CA SER A 358 -9.28 -16.20 -14.15
C SER A 358 -8.95 -15.12 -13.11
N THR A 359 -8.27 -15.52 -12.03
CA THR A 359 -8.06 -14.71 -10.83
C THR A 359 -6.62 -14.25 -10.65
N ASP A 360 -6.42 -13.11 -9.98
CA ASP A 360 -5.12 -12.70 -9.44
C ASP A 360 -4.94 -13.07 -7.96
N VAL A 361 -5.93 -13.68 -7.32
CA VAL A 361 -5.88 -14.08 -5.90
C VAL A 361 -6.30 -15.53 -5.72
N PHE A 362 -5.47 -16.29 -5.00
CA PHE A 362 -5.74 -17.69 -4.63
C PHE A 362 -4.98 -18.07 -3.35
N THR A 363 -5.42 -19.13 -2.70
CA THR A 363 -4.82 -19.65 -1.46
C THR A 363 -4.14 -20.98 -1.71
N ILE A 364 -2.92 -21.14 -1.20
CA ILE A 364 -2.21 -22.42 -1.12
C ILE A 364 -2.28 -22.89 0.33
N ASP A 365 -2.82 -24.08 0.55
CA ASP A 365 -3.08 -24.64 1.87
C ASP A 365 -2.21 -25.87 2.16
N GLN A 366 -2.17 -26.33 3.41
CA GLN A 366 -1.57 -27.61 3.79
C GLN A 366 -0.07 -27.73 3.49
N TYR A 367 0.73 -26.76 3.93
CA TYR A 367 2.18 -26.78 3.74
C TYR A 367 2.87 -27.83 4.64
N PRO A 368 4.07 -28.31 4.24
CA PRO A 368 4.91 -29.15 5.09
C PRO A 368 5.21 -28.49 6.44
N ALA A 369 5.03 -29.24 7.54
CA ALA A 369 5.23 -28.74 8.90
C ALA A 369 6.66 -28.21 9.14
N SER A 370 7.65 -28.86 8.52
CA SER A 370 9.07 -28.48 8.60
C SER A 370 9.38 -27.07 8.06
N MET A 371 8.48 -26.48 7.27
CA MET A 371 8.63 -25.14 6.69
C MET A 371 7.95 -24.03 7.53
N ARG A 372 7.30 -24.40 8.63
CA ARG A 372 6.43 -23.50 9.40
C ARG A 372 6.99 -23.18 10.78
N GLN A 373 6.33 -22.28 11.50
CA GLN A 373 6.78 -21.76 12.79
C GLN A 373 6.42 -22.71 13.94
N PHE A 374 7.19 -22.71 15.01
CA PHE A 374 7.06 -23.64 16.15
C PHE A 374 5.69 -23.70 16.82
N ASN A 375 4.88 -22.66 16.68
CA ASN A 375 3.53 -22.58 17.24
C ASN A 375 2.42 -22.87 16.21
N SER A 376 2.76 -23.29 14.98
CA SER A 376 1.81 -23.74 13.97
C SER A 376 1.34 -25.17 14.26
N GLN A 377 0.04 -25.42 14.07
CA GLN A 377 -0.56 -26.74 14.26
C GLN A 377 -0.14 -27.70 13.14
N ALA A 378 0.45 -28.84 13.49
CA ALA A 378 0.64 -29.95 12.55
C ALA A 378 -0.72 -30.54 12.15
N ASN A 379 -0.88 -30.99 10.90
CA ASN A 379 -2.15 -31.56 10.45
C ASN A 379 -2.34 -32.94 11.11
N PRO A 380 -3.40 -33.15 11.91
CA PRO A 380 -3.66 -34.42 12.57
C PRO A 380 -3.99 -35.56 11.59
N ASP A 381 -4.57 -35.23 10.43
CA ASP A 381 -5.05 -36.18 9.43
C ASP A 381 -4.02 -36.44 8.31
N ALA A 382 -2.99 -35.61 8.18
CA ALA A 382 -1.95 -35.73 7.17
C ALA A 382 -0.54 -35.56 7.78
N PRO A 383 0.10 -36.66 8.23
CA PRO A 383 1.42 -36.63 8.84
C PRO A 383 2.47 -35.92 7.97
N GLY A 384 3.20 -34.98 8.56
CA GLY A 384 4.23 -34.18 7.89
C GLY A 384 3.71 -32.87 7.27
N LEU A 385 2.40 -32.69 7.15
CA LEU A 385 1.78 -31.42 6.77
C LEU A 385 1.33 -30.62 8.00
N SER A 386 0.86 -29.41 7.76
CA SER A 386 0.44 -28.48 8.81
C SER A 386 -0.79 -27.68 8.37
N ASN A 387 -1.59 -27.26 9.35
CA ASN A 387 -2.77 -26.42 9.14
C ASN A 387 -2.35 -24.97 8.92
N THR A 388 -1.64 -24.74 7.83
CA THR A 388 -1.03 -23.47 7.44
C THR A 388 -1.28 -23.20 5.97
N TRP A 389 -1.42 -21.92 5.65
CA TRP A 389 -1.73 -21.48 4.31
C TRP A 389 -0.96 -20.20 3.98
N ASP A 390 -0.71 -20.01 2.68
CA ASP A 390 -0.30 -18.72 2.15
C ASP A 390 -1.33 -18.23 1.12
N THR A 391 -1.56 -16.93 1.05
CA THR A 391 -2.39 -16.32 0.02
C THR A 391 -1.51 -15.58 -0.98
N ILE A 392 -1.67 -15.94 -2.25
CA ILE A 392 -0.94 -15.37 -3.37
C ILE A 392 -1.80 -14.27 -4.01
N VAL A 393 -1.23 -13.09 -4.21
CA VAL A 393 -1.88 -11.98 -4.92
C VAL A 393 -0.94 -11.46 -6.01
N GLY A 394 -1.41 -11.45 -7.26
CA GLY A 394 -0.62 -11.00 -8.40
C GLY A 394 0.66 -11.82 -8.61
N GLY A 395 0.63 -13.12 -8.28
CA GLY A 395 1.76 -14.05 -8.39
C GLY A 395 2.85 -13.85 -7.34
N ARG A 396 2.48 -13.37 -6.15
CA ARG A 396 3.40 -13.14 -5.03
C ARG A 396 2.74 -13.53 -3.72
N GLU A 397 3.48 -14.15 -2.81
CA GLU A 397 3.04 -14.35 -1.42
C GLU A 397 2.85 -13.01 -0.71
N ILE A 398 1.61 -12.75 -0.27
CA ILE A 398 1.24 -11.52 0.44
C ILE A 398 0.86 -11.78 1.90
N CYS A 399 0.37 -12.98 2.18
CA CYS A 399 -0.18 -13.36 3.47
C CYS A 399 0.31 -14.77 3.81
N SER A 400 0.78 -14.97 5.03
CA SER A 400 1.03 -16.29 5.58
C SER A 400 0.28 -16.47 6.89
N GLY A 401 -0.45 -17.57 7.01
CA GLY A 401 -1.35 -17.85 8.12
C GLY A 401 -1.26 -19.29 8.62
N SER A 402 -1.73 -19.48 9.85
CA SER A 402 -1.83 -20.82 10.42
C SER A 402 -2.87 -20.91 11.53
N GLN A 403 -3.43 -22.11 11.68
CA GLN A 403 -3.92 -22.56 12.98
C GLN A 403 -2.74 -22.62 13.94
N ARG A 404 -2.95 -22.09 15.14
CA ARG A 404 -1.94 -22.12 16.19
C ARG A 404 -2.28 -23.20 17.21
N ILE A 405 -1.24 -23.80 17.79
CA ILE A 405 -1.40 -24.77 18.87
C ILE A 405 -1.96 -24.03 20.09
N ASN A 406 -3.12 -24.43 20.59
CA ASN A 406 -3.78 -23.77 21.72
C ASN A 406 -3.55 -24.51 23.06
N SER A 407 -3.22 -25.80 23.04
CA SER A 407 -2.90 -26.56 24.26
C SER A 407 -1.49 -26.20 24.76
N TYR A 408 -1.37 -25.90 26.05
CA TYR A 408 -0.08 -25.59 26.67
C TYR A 408 0.90 -26.77 26.56
N ASP A 409 0.44 -27.97 26.89
CA ASP A 409 1.28 -29.16 26.90
C ASP A 409 1.73 -29.52 25.47
N GLU A 410 0.81 -29.50 24.51
CA GLU A 410 1.12 -29.76 23.10
C GLU A 410 2.09 -28.71 22.53
N LEU A 411 1.94 -27.43 22.90
CA LEU A 411 2.85 -26.38 22.48
C LEU A 411 4.26 -26.61 23.05
N CYS A 412 4.36 -26.98 24.33
CA CYS A 412 5.65 -27.30 24.95
C CYS A 412 6.30 -28.55 24.32
N GLU A 413 5.51 -29.57 24.00
CA GLU A 413 5.99 -30.76 23.29
C GLU A 413 6.47 -30.41 21.87
N ALA A 414 5.69 -29.64 21.11
CA ALA A 414 6.04 -29.18 19.77
C ALA A 414 7.31 -28.33 19.76
N MET A 415 7.46 -27.43 20.74
CA MET A 415 8.69 -26.65 20.95
C MET A 415 9.90 -27.54 21.17
N ARG A 416 9.82 -28.53 22.07
CA ARG A 416 10.95 -29.44 22.35
C ARG A 416 11.29 -30.33 21.16
N ALA A 417 10.26 -30.83 20.46
CA ALA A 417 10.42 -31.75 19.35
C ALA A 417 10.88 -31.06 18.06
N GLY A 418 10.62 -29.76 17.89
CA GLY A 418 10.90 -29.04 16.64
C GLY A 418 10.08 -29.57 15.47
N VAL A 419 8.80 -29.89 15.71
CA VAL A 419 7.88 -30.39 14.66
C VAL A 419 7.70 -29.34 13.56
N CYS A 420 7.44 -28.11 13.98
CA CYS A 420 7.49 -26.93 13.16
C CYS A 420 8.66 -26.07 13.67
N GLY A 421 9.51 -25.57 12.78
CA GLY A 421 10.66 -24.73 13.16
C GLY A 421 11.74 -25.47 14.01
N PRO A 422 12.75 -24.72 14.50
CA PRO A 422 13.82 -25.33 15.27
C PRO A 422 13.36 -25.74 16.68
N PRO A 423 13.99 -26.75 17.31
CA PRO A 423 13.76 -27.06 18.71
C PRO A 423 14.01 -25.86 19.63
N LEU A 424 13.10 -25.64 20.57
CA LEU A 424 13.12 -24.57 21.55
C LEU A 424 12.96 -25.15 22.96
N ASP A 425 13.62 -24.53 23.93
CA ASP A 425 13.41 -24.83 25.34
C ASP A 425 12.22 -24.02 25.89
N PRO A 426 11.06 -24.65 26.19
CA PRO A 426 9.91 -23.96 26.77
C PRO A 426 10.16 -23.46 28.20
N GLU A 427 11.20 -23.94 28.89
CA GLU A 427 11.55 -23.47 30.24
C GLU A 427 12.40 -22.19 30.22
N ALA A 428 12.93 -21.79 29.06
CA ALA A 428 13.72 -20.57 28.94
C ALA A 428 12.90 -19.33 29.34
N GLU A 429 13.50 -18.46 30.18
CA GLU A 429 12.83 -17.29 30.77
C GLU A 429 12.12 -16.40 29.73
N LYS A 430 12.75 -16.23 28.56
CA LYS A 430 12.21 -15.41 27.46
C LYS A 430 10.85 -15.88 26.91
N TRP A 431 10.51 -17.17 27.05
CA TRP A 431 9.25 -17.72 26.56
C TRP A 431 8.14 -17.72 27.62
N GLN A 432 8.48 -17.55 28.90
CA GLN A 432 7.51 -17.63 29.99
C GLN A 432 6.34 -16.64 29.85
N PRO A 433 6.54 -15.37 29.44
CA PRO A 433 5.42 -14.45 29.25
C PRO A 433 4.44 -14.91 28.16
N TYR A 434 4.94 -15.49 27.07
CA TYR A 434 4.11 -16.01 25.98
C TYR A 434 3.38 -17.29 26.41
N LEU A 435 4.09 -18.23 27.05
CA LEU A 435 3.53 -19.49 27.52
C LEU A 435 2.50 -19.33 28.65
N ALA A 436 2.61 -18.25 29.45
CA ALA A 436 1.63 -17.91 30.47
C ALA A 436 0.21 -17.70 29.91
N ALA A 437 0.09 -17.22 28.67
CA ALA A 437 -1.21 -17.10 27.99
C ALA A 437 -1.86 -18.48 27.79
N PHE A 438 -1.09 -19.47 27.35
CA PHE A 438 -1.60 -20.84 27.14
C PHE A 438 -1.92 -21.54 28.47
N LYS A 439 -1.12 -21.32 29.51
CA LYS A 439 -1.41 -21.79 30.87
C LYS A 439 -2.70 -21.21 31.44
N SER A 440 -3.08 -20.01 31.00
CA SER A 440 -4.29 -19.31 31.45
C SER A 440 -5.55 -19.70 30.69
N GLY A 441 -5.44 -20.68 29.76
CA GLY A 441 -6.49 -21.03 28.84
C GLY A 441 -6.37 -20.25 27.53
N MET A 442 -6.39 -20.99 26.42
CA MET A 442 -6.29 -20.44 25.08
C MET A 442 -7.36 -21.08 24.19
N PRO A 443 -8.24 -20.29 23.54
CA PRO A 443 -9.22 -20.83 22.61
C PRO A 443 -8.53 -21.45 21.39
N ARG A 444 -9.24 -22.31 20.67
CA ARG A 444 -8.84 -22.66 19.31
C ARG A 444 -8.76 -21.39 18.49
N HIS A 445 -7.63 -21.17 17.84
CA HIS A 445 -7.39 -19.90 17.16
C HIS A 445 -6.42 -20.05 16.00
N GLY A 446 -6.54 -19.09 15.09
CA GLY A 446 -5.62 -18.94 13.97
C GLY A 446 -5.48 -17.47 13.62
N GLY A 447 -4.64 -17.22 12.63
CA GLY A 447 -4.43 -15.88 12.14
C GLY A 447 -3.33 -15.83 11.13
N CYS A 448 -3.11 -14.63 10.60
CA CYS A 448 -2.11 -14.39 9.59
C CYS A 448 -1.39 -13.06 9.82
N GLY A 449 -0.26 -12.92 9.14
CA GLY A 449 0.37 -11.63 8.89
C GLY A 449 0.34 -11.36 7.38
N LEU A 450 -0.02 -10.14 7.00
CA LEU A 450 -0.11 -9.70 5.62
C LEU A 450 0.67 -8.40 5.42
N GLY A 451 1.54 -8.35 4.41
CA GLY A 451 2.25 -7.11 4.06
C GLY A 451 1.36 -6.14 3.30
N VAL A 452 0.94 -5.03 3.92
CA VAL A 452 0.01 -4.05 3.31
C VAL A 452 0.62 -3.43 2.05
N ASN A 453 1.91 -3.09 2.10
CA ASN A 453 2.63 -2.58 0.94
C ASN A 453 2.62 -3.59 -0.21
N ARG A 454 2.95 -4.86 0.06
CA ARG A 454 2.94 -5.89 -0.99
C ARG A 454 1.55 -6.21 -1.50
N LEU A 455 0.51 -6.11 -0.67
CA LEU A 455 -0.88 -6.25 -1.12
C LEU A 455 -1.23 -5.19 -2.17
N LEU A 456 -0.87 -3.93 -1.92
CA LEU A 456 -1.06 -2.86 -2.90
C LEU A 456 -0.19 -3.06 -4.15
N GLN A 457 1.06 -3.51 -3.98
CA GLN A 457 1.95 -3.86 -5.10
C GLN A 457 1.31 -4.91 -6.01
N GLY A 458 0.82 -6.00 -5.43
CA GLY A 458 0.17 -7.11 -6.14
C GLY A 458 -1.13 -6.67 -6.80
N PHE A 459 -1.94 -5.86 -6.12
CA PHE A 459 -3.18 -5.30 -6.66
C PHE A 459 -2.94 -4.42 -7.89
N LEU A 460 -1.95 -3.52 -7.82
CA LEU A 460 -1.62 -2.62 -8.93
C LEU A 460 -0.77 -3.29 -10.02
N GLY A 461 -0.13 -4.43 -9.71
CA GLY A 461 0.80 -5.11 -10.62
C GLY A 461 2.17 -4.43 -10.74
N LEU A 462 2.63 -3.73 -9.70
CA LEU A 462 3.90 -3.00 -9.74
C LEU A 462 5.10 -3.92 -9.47
N ASP A 463 6.23 -3.64 -10.13
CA ASP A 463 7.40 -4.53 -10.09
C ASP A 463 8.20 -4.46 -8.78
N ASP A 464 8.18 -3.29 -8.12
CA ASP A 464 8.98 -3.00 -6.95
C ASP A 464 8.14 -2.48 -5.78
N VAL A 465 8.31 -3.07 -4.59
CA VAL A 465 7.59 -2.72 -3.36
C VAL A 465 7.90 -1.29 -2.91
N ARG A 466 9.03 -0.72 -3.33
CA ARG A 466 9.41 0.67 -3.05
C ARG A 466 8.53 1.68 -3.78
N GLU A 467 7.85 1.29 -4.87
CA GLU A 467 6.86 2.14 -5.54
C GLU A 467 5.66 2.44 -4.64
N VAL A 468 5.27 1.47 -3.81
CA VAL A 468 4.11 1.52 -2.91
C VAL A 468 4.50 1.83 -1.45
N THR A 469 5.74 2.25 -1.22
CA THR A 469 6.26 2.59 0.11
C THR A 469 6.72 4.02 0.12
N LEU A 470 6.12 4.86 0.96
CA LEU A 470 6.33 6.31 0.90
C LEU A 470 7.80 6.67 1.13
N PHE A 471 8.41 6.13 2.19
CA PHE A 471 9.83 6.27 2.51
C PHE A 471 10.42 4.87 2.76
N PRO A 472 10.91 4.19 1.70
CA PRO A 472 11.36 2.83 1.85
C PRO A 472 12.62 2.72 2.71
N ARG A 473 12.71 1.61 3.44
CA ARG A 473 13.92 1.17 4.13
C ARG A 473 14.29 -0.20 3.60
N ASP A 474 15.52 -0.31 3.13
CA ASP A 474 16.10 -1.56 2.67
C ASP A 474 17.58 -1.60 3.05
N VAL A 475 18.28 -2.65 2.63
CA VAL A 475 19.70 -2.85 2.97
C VAL A 475 20.63 -1.76 2.42
N ASN A 476 20.20 -1.02 1.40
CA ASN A 476 20.97 0.06 0.76
C ASN A 476 20.44 1.45 1.13
N ARG A 477 19.20 1.58 1.61
CA ARG A 477 18.51 2.85 1.78
C ARG A 477 18.05 3.10 3.23
N LEU A 478 18.63 4.15 3.82
CA LEU A 478 18.28 4.67 5.15
C LEU A 478 17.78 6.14 5.11
N LYS A 479 17.80 6.77 3.93
CA LYS A 479 17.40 8.16 3.70
C LYS A 479 16.64 8.27 2.37
N PRO A 480 15.79 9.30 2.18
CA PRO A 480 15.11 10.09 3.22
C PRO A 480 14.23 9.20 4.11
#